data_AF-A0A4Q6BQG3-F1
#
_entry.id   AF-A0A4Q6BQG3-F1
#
_cell.length_a   1.000
_cell.length_b   1.000
_cell.length_c   1.000
_cell.angle_alpha   90.00
_cell.angle_beta   90.00
_cell.angle_gamma   90.00
#
_symmetry.space_group_name_H-M   'P 1'
#
loop_
_entity.id
_entity.type
_entity.pdbx_description
1 polymer ?
#
loop_
_entity_poly.entity_id
_entity_poly.type
_entity_poly.pdbx_seq_one_letter_code
_entity_poly.pdbx_strand_id
1 'polypeptide(L)'
;MASPHLWELTAIAKGIPYKDCTSELVPVWPAGEGSTAEPIAQFIQRLPDTLRDDLADIDNTPEIAATWAKSLWGMQPDQAAKFINEIIDLADQTRSVGEHLYWWSSL
;
A
#
# COMPACT_ATOMS: atom_id res chain seq x y z
N MET A 1 -6.02 9.13 1.71
CA MET A 1 -4.67 8.83 2.28
C MET A 1 -4.58 7.33 2.60
N ALA A 2 -3.98 6.49 1.74
CA ALA A 2 -3.75 5.08 2.12
C ALA A 2 -2.43 4.44 1.64
N SER A 3 -1.59 5.18 0.91
CA SER A 3 -0.22 4.76 0.60
C SER A 3 0.59 4.38 1.86
N PRO A 4 0.66 5.19 2.94
CA PRO A 4 1.48 4.89 4.14
C PRO A 4 1.17 3.51 4.77
N HIS A 5 -0.07 3.07 4.68
CA HIS A 5 -0.52 1.83 5.31
C HIS A 5 0.00 0.57 4.63
N LEU A 6 0.43 0.63 3.36
CA LEU A 6 1.03 -0.52 2.66
C LEU A 6 2.46 -0.78 3.15
N TRP A 7 3.27 0.26 3.35
CA TRP A 7 4.60 0.11 3.97
C TRP A 7 4.45 -0.32 5.43
N GLU A 8 3.48 0.24 6.15
CA GLU A 8 3.19 -0.18 7.51
C GLU A 8 2.84 -1.68 7.57
N LEU A 9 2.02 -2.17 6.63
CA LEU A 9 1.72 -3.60 6.49
C LEU A 9 2.99 -4.44 6.30
N THR A 10 3.87 -4.06 5.36
CA THR A 10 5.14 -4.78 5.16
C THR A 10 6.05 -4.72 6.39
N ALA A 11 6.08 -3.60 7.12
CA ALA A 11 6.87 -3.44 8.33
C ALA A 11 6.36 -4.36 9.45
N ILE A 12 5.03 -4.42 9.63
CA ILE A 12 4.37 -5.35 10.56
C ILE A 12 4.71 -6.80 10.19
N ALA A 13 4.55 -7.18 8.92
CA ALA A 13 4.81 -8.54 8.46
C ALA A 13 6.28 -8.96 8.65
N LYS A 14 7.22 -8.02 8.50
CA LYS A 14 8.67 -8.25 8.70
C LYS A 14 9.11 -8.11 10.16
N GLY A 15 8.23 -7.70 11.07
CA GLY A 15 8.57 -7.43 12.46
C GLY A 15 9.57 -6.29 12.65
N ILE A 16 9.58 -5.30 11.74
CA ILE A 16 10.48 -4.14 11.78
C ILE A 16 9.71 -2.86 12.13
N PRO A 17 10.35 -1.85 12.74
CA PRO A 17 9.71 -0.56 12.97
C PRO A 17 9.31 0.11 11.65
N TYR A 18 8.06 0.59 11.58
CA TYR A 18 7.59 1.38 10.44
C TYR A 18 8.35 2.72 10.37
N LYS A 19 8.82 3.05 9.17
CA LYS A 19 9.32 4.38 8.81
C LYS A 19 8.47 4.90 7.68
N ASP A 20 8.06 6.15 7.76
CA ASP A 20 7.31 6.79 6.68
C ASP A 20 8.20 6.87 5.42
N CYS A 21 7.79 6.12 4.39
CA CYS A 21 8.48 5.99 3.11
C CYS A 21 7.69 6.66 1.97
N THR A 22 6.78 7.59 2.28
CA THR A 22 5.98 8.31 1.27
C THR A 22 6.82 9.09 0.25
N SER A 23 8.08 9.42 0.57
CA SER A 23 9.02 10.07 -0.35
C SER A 23 9.50 9.18 -1.50
N GLU A 24 9.27 7.86 -1.46
CA GLU A 24 9.68 6.92 -2.50
C GLU A 24 8.65 6.75 -3.62
N LEU A 25 7.50 7.42 -3.51
CA LEU A 25 6.41 7.36 -4.48
C LEU A 25 6.72 8.16 -5.73
N VAL A 26 6.50 7.55 -6.89
CA VAL A 26 6.61 8.24 -8.18
C VAL A 26 5.21 8.69 -8.62
N PRO A 27 4.92 10.00 -8.69
CA PRO A 27 3.62 10.47 -9.15
C PRO A 27 3.45 10.16 -10.65
N VAL A 28 2.34 9.50 -10.97
CA VAL A 28 1.91 9.22 -12.36
C VAL A 28 0.89 10.27 -12.79
N TRP A 29 -0.04 10.60 -11.90
CA TRP A 29 -1.00 11.67 -12.11
C TRP A 29 -1.30 12.44 -10.83
N PRO A 30 -1.39 13.78 -10.90
CA PRO A 30 -1.03 14.57 -12.07
C PRO A 30 0.49 14.63 -12.29
N ALA A 31 0.91 14.75 -13.55
CA ALA A 31 2.33 14.80 -13.90
C ALA A 31 2.90 16.23 -13.71
N GLY A 32 3.85 16.40 -12.79
CA GLY A 32 4.72 17.59 -12.69
C GLY A 32 4.39 18.62 -11.59
N GLU A 33 5.39 19.43 -11.24
CA GLU A 33 5.27 20.64 -10.43
C GLU A 33 4.50 21.70 -11.24
N GLY A 34 3.21 21.87 -10.96
CA GLY A 34 2.37 22.86 -11.66
C GLY A 34 1.04 22.32 -12.16
N SER A 35 0.73 21.05 -11.90
CA SER A 35 -0.66 20.64 -11.99
C SER A 35 -1.47 21.41 -10.96
N THR A 36 -2.42 22.20 -11.45
CA THR A 36 -3.51 22.75 -10.65
C THR A 36 -4.37 21.58 -10.20
N ALA A 37 -3.89 20.82 -9.23
CA ALA A 37 -4.69 19.85 -8.53
C ALA A 37 -5.86 20.65 -7.93
N GLU A 38 -7.02 20.57 -8.58
CA GLU A 38 -8.26 21.00 -7.97
C GLU A 38 -8.34 20.33 -6.58
N PRO A 39 -8.95 20.96 -5.56
CA PRO A 39 -8.97 20.43 -4.19
C PRO A 39 -9.59 19.01 -4.05
N ILE A 40 -10.10 18.43 -5.15
CA ILE A 40 -10.66 17.08 -5.27
C ILE A 40 -9.89 16.27 -6.36
N ALA A 41 -8.59 16.51 -6.55
CA ALA A 41 -7.82 15.79 -7.55
C ALA A 41 -7.51 14.36 -7.10
N GLN A 42 -7.65 13.42 -8.03
CA GLN A 42 -7.19 12.05 -7.87
C GLN A 42 -5.68 12.00 -8.07
N PHE A 43 -4.98 11.34 -7.14
CA PHE A 43 -3.56 11.07 -7.26
C PHE A 43 -3.37 9.60 -7.62
N ILE A 44 -2.61 9.36 -8.68
CA ILE A 44 -2.13 8.02 -9.04
C ILE A 44 -0.63 8.04 -8.86
N GLN A 45 -0.13 7.12 -8.05
CA GLN A 45 1.29 6.99 -7.75
C GLN A 45 1.73 5.58 -8.07
N ARG A 46 2.89 5.43 -8.69
CA ARG A 46 3.55 4.14 -8.84
C ARG A 46 4.24 3.81 -7.52
N LEU A 47 3.99 2.60 -7.03
CA LEU A 47 4.68 2.04 -5.88
C LEU A 47 6.06 1.50 -6.30
N PRO A 48 7.07 1.56 -5.41
CA PRO A 48 8.35 0.89 -5.66
C PRO A 48 8.17 -0.60 -5.94
N ASP A 49 8.92 -1.15 -6.90
CA ASP A 49 8.84 -2.58 -7.23
C ASP A 49 9.24 -3.46 -6.03
N THR A 50 10.13 -2.96 -5.17
CA THR A 50 10.48 -3.60 -3.89
C THR A 50 9.29 -3.72 -2.94
N LEU A 51 8.42 -2.71 -2.88
CA LEU A 51 7.21 -2.76 -2.06
C LEU A 51 6.22 -3.77 -2.64
N ARG A 52 6.04 -3.82 -3.97
CA ARG A 52 5.22 -4.84 -4.63
C ARG A 52 5.70 -6.23 -4.25
N ASP A 53 6.99 -6.49 -4.36
CA ASP A 53 7.57 -7.80 -4.08
C ASP A 53 7.44 -8.17 -2.59
N ASP A 54 7.70 -7.21 -1.70
CA ASP A 54 7.53 -7.37 -0.26
C ASP A 54 6.08 -7.68 0.14
N LEU A 55 5.09 -7.04 -0.52
CA LEU A 55 3.67 -7.30 -0.29
C LEU A 55 3.27 -8.70 -0.77
N ALA A 56 3.80 -9.15 -1.91
CA ALA A 56 3.51 -10.47 -2.47
C ALA A 56 4.09 -11.61 -1.62
N ASP A 57 5.09 -11.33 -0.78
CA ASP A 57 5.73 -12.32 0.11
C ASP A 57 5.15 -12.36 1.53
N ILE A 58 4.12 -11.56 1.83
CA ILE A 58 3.48 -11.56 3.15
C ILE A 58 2.72 -12.88 3.37
N ASP A 59 3.02 -13.55 4.48
CA ASP A 59 2.17 -14.59 5.04
C ASP A 59 1.13 -13.96 5.98
N ASN A 60 -0.14 -13.93 5.55
CA ASN A 60 -1.20 -13.24 6.28
C ASN A 60 -1.63 -14.02 7.54
N THR A 61 -1.04 -13.67 8.68
CA THR A 61 -1.39 -14.26 9.97
C THR A 61 -2.45 -13.43 10.72
N PRO A 62 -3.23 -14.05 11.64
CA PRO A 62 -4.17 -13.32 12.49
C PRO A 62 -3.54 -12.17 13.28
N GLU A 63 -2.28 -12.31 13.69
CA GLU A 63 -1.55 -11.27 14.43
C GLU A 63 -1.22 -10.05 13.54
N ILE A 64 -0.79 -10.29 12.29
CA ILE A 64 -0.53 -9.23 11.32
C ILE A 64 -1.84 -8.49 11.02
N ALA A 65 -2.92 -9.22 10.73
CA ALA A 65 -4.22 -8.63 10.46
C ALA A 65 -4.73 -7.82 11.67
N ALA A 66 -4.64 -8.35 12.89
CA ALA A 66 -5.07 -7.63 14.09
C ALA A 66 -4.22 -6.39 14.39
N THR A 67 -2.93 -6.42 14.06
CA THR A 67 -2.02 -5.30 14.27
C THR A 67 -2.29 -4.20 13.24
N TRP A 68 -2.37 -4.55 11.96
CA TRP A 68 -2.63 -3.61 10.88
C TRP A 68 -4.03 -2.98 10.98
N ALA A 69 -5.03 -3.75 11.43
CA ALA A 69 -6.39 -3.25 11.66
C ALA A 69 -6.45 -2.07 12.66
N LYS A 70 -5.58 -2.08 13.70
CA LYS A 70 -5.50 -0.99 14.68
C LYS A 70 -5.01 0.32 14.04
N SER A 71 -4.18 0.22 13.00
CA SER A 71 -3.65 1.36 12.26
C SER A 71 -4.67 1.95 11.28
N LEU A 72 -5.68 1.18 10.87
CA LEU A 72 -6.71 1.56 9.89
C LEU A 72 -8.01 2.06 10.55
N TRP A 73 -7.93 3.12 11.38
CA TRP A 73 -9.10 3.79 11.99
C TRP A 73 -10.13 2.85 12.64
N GLY A 74 -9.68 1.78 13.29
CA GLY A 74 -10.58 0.85 13.99
C GLY A 74 -11.28 -0.17 13.10
N MET A 75 -10.69 -0.49 11.94
CA MET A 75 -11.08 -1.64 11.14
C MET A 75 -11.09 -2.93 11.98
N GLN A 76 -11.98 -3.86 11.68
CA GLN A 76 -12.01 -5.16 12.35
C GLN A 76 -10.92 -6.08 11.80
N PRO A 77 -10.27 -6.94 12.63
CA PRO A 77 -9.22 -7.84 12.18
C PRO A 77 -9.63 -8.75 10.99
N ASP A 78 -10.85 -9.28 11.01
CA ASP A 78 -11.35 -10.15 9.92
C ASP A 78 -11.49 -9.39 8.59
N GLN A 79 -11.83 -8.10 8.65
CA GLN A 79 -11.92 -7.24 7.48
C GLN A 79 -10.52 -6.89 6.96
N ALA A 80 -9.60 -6.57 7.88
CA ALA A 80 -8.20 -6.32 7.54
C ALA A 80 -7.56 -7.56 6.89
N ALA A 81 -7.80 -8.76 7.42
CA ALA A 81 -7.30 -10.01 6.85
C ALA A 81 -7.74 -10.21 5.40
N LYS A 82 -9.01 -9.90 5.07
CA LYS A 82 -9.51 -9.98 3.69
C LYS A 82 -8.78 -9.00 2.77
N PHE A 83 -8.63 -7.74 3.20
CA PHE A 83 -7.90 -6.75 2.41
C PHE A 83 -6.42 -7.10 2.23
N ILE A 84 -5.76 -7.66 3.26
CA ILE A 84 -4.38 -8.12 3.14
C ILE A 84 -4.28 -9.20 2.05
N ASN A 85 -5.19 -10.17 2.02
CA ASN A 85 -5.19 -11.20 0.96
C ASN A 85 -5.40 -10.59 -0.44
N GLU A 86 -6.34 -9.66 -0.59
CA GLU A 86 -6.55 -8.97 -1.87
C GLU A 86 -5.30 -8.20 -2.33
N ILE A 87 -4.59 -7.57 -1.39
CA ILE A 87 -3.34 -6.86 -1.66
C ILE A 87 -2.22 -7.83 -2.07
N ILE A 88 -2.07 -8.95 -1.35
CA ILE A 88 -1.09 -10.00 -1.67
C ILE A 88 -1.37 -10.55 -3.06
N ASP A 89 -2.61 -10.94 -3.34
CA ASP A 89 -3.02 -11.51 -4.62
C ASP A 89 -2.74 -10.54 -5.79
N LEU A 90 -3.05 -9.26 -5.61
CA LEU A 90 -2.77 -8.23 -6.61
C LEU A 90 -1.26 -8.03 -6.80
N ALA A 91 -0.50 -7.97 -5.72
CA ALA A 91 0.94 -7.79 -5.75
C ALA A 91 1.64 -8.97 -6.43
N ASP A 92 1.23 -10.20 -6.13
CA ASP A 92 1.76 -11.43 -6.72
C ASP A 92 1.43 -11.53 -8.21
N GLN A 93 0.17 -11.26 -8.60
CA GLN A 93 -0.22 -11.24 -10.01
C GLN A 93 0.61 -10.22 -10.79
N THR A 94 0.73 -9.01 -10.26
CA THR A 94 1.50 -7.92 -10.87
C THR A 94 2.99 -8.29 -10.99
N ARG A 95 3.56 -8.93 -9.96
CA ARG A 95 4.92 -9.45 -9.96
C ARG A 95 5.11 -10.54 -11.02
N SER A 96 4.17 -11.47 -11.13
CA SER A 96 4.24 -12.61 -12.06
C SER A 96 4.28 -12.20 -13.53
N VAL A 97 3.66 -11.08 -13.88
CA VAL A 97 3.63 -10.52 -15.24
C VAL A 97 4.70 -9.45 -15.47
N GLY A 98 5.51 -9.12 -14.47
CA GLY A 98 6.57 -8.12 -14.56
C GLY A 98 6.08 -6.66 -14.64
N GLU A 99 4.85 -6.39 -14.20
CA GLU A 99 4.22 -5.06 -14.25
C GLU A 99 4.39 -4.27 -12.95
N HIS A 100 4.01 -2.99 -12.94
CA HIS A 100 4.11 -2.15 -11.75
C HIS A 100 2.80 -2.11 -10.95
N LEU A 101 2.93 -1.97 -9.63
CA LEU A 101 1.78 -1.74 -8.77
C LEU A 101 1.53 -0.23 -8.63
N TYR A 102 0.26 0.15 -8.78
CA TYR A 102 -0.16 1.55 -8.70
C TYR A 102 -1.12 1.74 -7.53
N TRP A 103 -0.95 2.85 -6.83
CA TRP A 103 -1.84 3.29 -5.78
C TRP A 103 -2.64 4.50 -6.23
N TRP A 104 -3.93 4.51 -5.89
CA TRP A 104 -4.83 5.63 -6.15
C TRP A 104 -5.38 6.18 -4.84
N SER A 105 -5.40 7.51 -4.71
CA SER A 105 -6.12 8.17 -3.61
C SER A 105 -6.83 9.44 -4.07
N SER A 106 -7.99 9.70 -3.46
CA SER A 106 -8.63 11.01 -3.44
C SER A 106 -8.29 11.76 -2.15
N LEU A 107 -8.23 13.08 -2.23
CA LEU A 107 -8.21 14.00 -1.08
C LEU A 107 -9.59 14.08 -0.42
#